data_AF-A0A1G1IIU2-F1
#
_entry.id   AF-A0A1G1IIU2-F1
#
_cell.length_a   1.000
_cell.length_b   1.000
_cell.length_c   1.000
_cell.angle_alpha   90.00
_cell.angle_beta   90.00
_cell.angle_gamma   90.00
#
_symmetry.space_group_name_H-M   'P 1'
#
loop_
_entity.id
_entity.type
_entity.pdbx_description
1 polymer ?
#
loop_
_entity_poly.entity_id
_entity_poly.type
_entity_poly.pdbx_seq_one_letter_code
_entity_poly.pdbx_strand_id
1 'polypeptide(L)'
;MEEKWKANMEKVAFMKQFPGLAFNWEQCAGKTIESVTPLPSKPGFATLVFTDGSFIVVPPLDTQPKELGEGLNTARTSLEARHPEPYKEYDRLVKQDKDATRAARLEKIIGAIQNNLEQIPELKDRIRRLVKEWK
;
A
#
# COMPACT_ATOMS: atom_id res chain seq x y z
N MET A 1 -19.77 -8.43 -40.50
CA MET A 1 -19.06 -7.64 -39.47
C MET A 1 -19.86 -7.62 -38.16
N GLU A 2 -21.17 -7.46 -38.24
CA GLU A 2 -22.11 -7.49 -37.11
C GLU A 2 -22.19 -8.84 -36.39
N GLU A 3 -22.20 -9.96 -37.12
CA GLU A 3 -22.21 -11.31 -36.52
C GLU A 3 -20.96 -11.60 -35.67
N LYS A 4 -19.77 -11.23 -36.16
CA LYS A 4 -18.50 -11.38 -35.42
C LYS A 4 -18.52 -10.57 -34.12
N TRP A 5 -19.10 -9.37 -34.16
CA TRP A 5 -19.22 -8.52 -33.00
C TRP A 5 -20.19 -9.10 -31.97
N LYS A 6 -21.37 -9.55 -32.42
CA LYS A 6 -22.37 -10.22 -31.57
C LYS A 6 -21.82 -11.48 -30.91
N ALA A 7 -21.18 -12.36 -31.68
CA ALA A 7 -20.54 -13.57 -31.16
C ALA A 7 -19.45 -13.26 -30.13
N ASN A 8 -18.67 -12.19 -30.34
CA ASN A 8 -17.68 -11.77 -29.35
C ASN A 8 -18.33 -11.23 -28.07
N MET A 9 -19.44 -10.49 -28.17
CA MET A 9 -20.18 -10.02 -27.00
C MET A 9 -20.78 -11.17 -26.19
N GLU A 10 -21.41 -12.14 -26.84
CA GLU A 10 -21.98 -13.33 -26.18
C GLU A 10 -20.89 -14.14 -25.47
N LYS A 11 -19.74 -14.36 -26.12
CA LYS A 11 -18.57 -15.00 -25.51
C LYS A 11 -18.08 -14.24 -24.28
N VAL A 12 -17.96 -12.90 -24.36
CA VAL A 12 -17.51 -12.07 -23.22
C VAL A 12 -18.53 -12.10 -22.08
N ALA A 13 -19.82 -12.05 -22.38
CA ALA A 13 -20.87 -12.15 -21.37
C ALA A 13 -20.83 -13.49 -20.64
N PHE A 14 -20.68 -14.60 -21.39
CA PHE A 14 -20.53 -15.93 -20.81
C PHE A 14 -19.28 -16.02 -19.92
N MET A 15 -18.12 -15.55 -20.38
CA MET A 15 -16.90 -15.55 -19.57
C MET A 15 -17.06 -14.78 -18.26
N LYS A 16 -17.79 -13.65 -18.28
CA LYS A 16 -18.09 -12.90 -17.05
C LYS A 16 -19.02 -13.66 -16.12
N GLN A 17 -19.87 -14.56 -16.60
CA GLN A 17 -20.80 -15.32 -15.77
C GLN A 17 -20.32 -16.75 -15.49
N PHE A 18 -19.05 -17.05 -15.79
CA PHE A 18 -18.54 -18.40 -15.71
C PHE A 18 -18.68 -18.94 -14.27
N PRO A 19 -19.26 -20.14 -14.07
CA PRO A 19 -19.42 -20.72 -12.74
C PRO A 19 -18.08 -20.82 -11.99
N GLY A 20 -18.03 -20.25 -10.78
CA GLY A 20 -16.81 -20.24 -9.97
C GLY A 20 -15.88 -19.04 -10.19
N LEU A 21 -16.18 -18.13 -11.13
CA LEU A 21 -15.44 -16.88 -11.26
C LEU A 21 -15.72 -15.95 -10.06
N ALA A 22 -14.67 -15.59 -9.33
CA ALA A 22 -14.72 -14.53 -8.32
C ALA A 22 -14.28 -13.19 -8.92
N PHE A 23 -14.88 -12.10 -8.42
CA PHE A 23 -14.62 -10.74 -8.90
C PHE A 23 -13.93 -9.84 -7.87
N ASN A 24 -13.85 -10.27 -6.62
CA ASN A 24 -13.23 -9.54 -5.53
C ASN A 24 -12.56 -10.48 -4.53
N TRP A 25 -11.74 -9.90 -3.64
CA TRP A 25 -10.93 -10.66 -2.69
C TRP A 25 -11.75 -11.24 -1.54
N GLU A 26 -12.87 -10.62 -1.19
CA GLU A 26 -13.78 -11.08 -0.13
C GLU A 26 -14.37 -12.45 -0.48
N GLN A 27 -14.69 -12.68 -1.76
CA GLN A 27 -15.13 -14.00 -2.26
C GLN A 27 -14.04 -15.07 -2.20
N CYS A 28 -12.78 -14.68 -2.06
CA CYS A 28 -11.63 -15.59 -1.97
C CYS A 28 -11.22 -15.88 -0.51
N ALA A 29 -11.74 -15.14 0.47
CA ALA A 29 -11.35 -15.26 1.85
C ALA A 29 -11.59 -16.69 2.41
N GLY A 30 -10.57 -17.26 3.04
CA GLY A 30 -10.61 -18.61 3.62
C GLY A 30 -10.46 -19.76 2.61
N LYS A 31 -10.39 -19.47 1.31
CA LYS A 31 -10.16 -20.50 0.29
C LYS A 31 -8.70 -20.91 0.22
N THR A 32 -8.46 -22.17 -0.13
CA THR A 32 -7.12 -22.71 -0.34
C THR A 32 -6.76 -22.63 -1.81
N ILE A 33 -5.61 -22.01 -2.12
CA ILE A 33 -5.08 -21.95 -3.48
C ILE A 33 -4.58 -23.34 -3.86
N GLU A 34 -5.08 -23.87 -4.97
CA GLU A 34 -4.66 -25.13 -5.58
C GLU A 34 -3.57 -24.90 -6.63
N SER A 35 -3.72 -23.89 -7.48
CA SER A 35 -2.72 -23.56 -8.50
C SER A 35 -2.65 -22.07 -8.82
N VAL A 36 -1.46 -21.65 -9.27
CA VAL A 36 -1.18 -20.28 -9.73
C VAL A 36 -0.58 -20.38 -11.14
N THR A 37 -1.34 -19.93 -12.14
CA THR A 37 -0.93 -20.02 -13.55
C THR A 37 -0.75 -18.64 -14.15
N PRO A 38 0.47 -18.23 -14.56
CA PRO A 38 0.68 -16.95 -15.23
C PRO A 38 -0.12 -16.84 -16.53
N LEU A 39 -0.64 -15.64 -16.84
CA LEU A 39 -1.31 -15.38 -18.11
C LEU A 39 -0.27 -15.22 -19.23
N PRO A 40 -0.24 -16.09 -20.25
CA PRO A 40 0.78 -16.02 -21.30
C PRO A 40 0.75 -14.72 -22.10
N SER A 41 -0.45 -14.13 -22.26
CA SER A 41 -0.67 -12.92 -23.05
C SER A 41 -0.52 -11.62 -22.24
N LYS A 42 -0.36 -11.70 -20.91
CA LYS A 42 -0.31 -10.52 -20.05
C LYS A 42 0.68 -10.74 -18.89
N PRO A 43 1.95 -10.36 -19.06
CA PRO A 43 2.99 -10.56 -18.06
C PRO A 43 2.59 -10.03 -16.68
N GLY A 44 2.95 -10.80 -15.65
CA GLY A 44 2.66 -10.49 -14.26
C GLY A 44 1.25 -10.86 -13.79
N PHE A 45 0.25 -10.92 -14.67
CA PHE A 45 -1.08 -11.41 -14.30
C PHE A 45 -1.05 -12.92 -14.11
N ALA A 46 -1.89 -13.42 -13.20
CA ALA A 46 -2.05 -14.85 -12.97
C ALA A 46 -3.52 -15.23 -12.76
N THR A 47 -3.85 -16.48 -13.07
CA THR A 47 -5.08 -17.12 -12.62
C THR A 47 -4.78 -17.91 -11.36
N LEU A 48 -5.51 -17.61 -10.28
CA LEU A 48 -5.52 -18.41 -9.06
C LEU A 48 -6.72 -19.35 -9.12
N VAL A 49 -6.48 -20.66 -9.02
CA VAL A 49 -7.54 -21.67 -8.88
C VAL A 49 -7.57 -22.14 -7.43
N PHE A 50 -8.76 -22.20 -6.85
CA PHE A 50 -8.99 -22.67 -5.49
C PHE A 50 -9.48 -24.12 -5.49
N THR A 51 -9.23 -24.83 -4.39
CA THR A 51 -9.60 -26.25 -4.24
C THR A 51 -11.10 -26.55 -4.33
N ASP A 52 -11.97 -25.53 -4.23
CA ASP A 52 -13.42 -25.66 -4.40
C ASP A 52 -13.87 -25.49 -5.87
N GLY A 53 -12.92 -25.40 -6.80
CA GLY A 53 -13.16 -25.20 -8.23
C GLY A 53 -13.44 -23.76 -8.64
N SER A 54 -13.46 -22.81 -7.69
CA SER A 54 -13.53 -21.38 -8.02
C SER A 54 -12.17 -20.82 -8.46
N PHE A 55 -12.17 -19.68 -9.14
CA PHE A 55 -10.93 -19.04 -9.58
C PHE A 55 -11.08 -17.52 -9.71
N ILE A 56 -9.94 -16.82 -9.74
CA ILE A 56 -9.86 -15.38 -9.95
C ILE A 56 -8.64 -15.05 -10.81
N VAL A 57 -8.75 -14.01 -11.64
CA VAL A 57 -7.61 -13.44 -12.37
C VAL A 57 -7.10 -12.24 -11.60
N VAL A 58 -5.83 -12.29 -11.18
CA VAL A 58 -5.22 -11.29 -10.32
C VAL A 58 -4.18 -10.45 -11.09
N PRO A 59 -4.04 -9.16 -10.75
CA PRO A 59 -2.98 -8.33 -11.30
C PRO A 59 -1.60 -8.79 -10.82
N PRO A 60 -0.52 -8.24 -11.40
CA PRO A 60 0.84 -8.48 -10.95
C PRO A 60 1.01 -8.02 -9.51
N LEU A 61 1.89 -8.72 -8.81
CA LEU A 61 2.44 -8.26 -7.54
C LEU A 61 3.45 -7.14 -7.83
N ASP A 62 2.94 -5.94 -8.10
CA ASP A 62 3.72 -4.71 -8.04
C ASP A 62 3.38 -4.06 -6.70
N THR A 63 4.34 -4.02 -5.78
CA THR A 63 4.14 -3.47 -4.44
C THR A 63 5.13 -2.36 -4.19
N GLN A 64 4.66 -1.13 -4.28
CA GLN A 64 5.44 0.06 -3.96
C GLN A 64 5.76 0.09 -2.46
N PRO A 65 6.82 0.79 -2.02
CA PRO A 65 7.20 0.84 -0.61
C PRO A 65 6.06 1.21 0.36
N LYS A 66 5.15 2.11 -0.06
CA LYS A 66 3.97 2.49 0.73
C LYS A 66 2.99 1.31 0.89
N GLU A 67 2.74 0.57 -0.18
CA GLU A 67 1.84 -0.59 -0.20
C GLU A 67 2.42 -1.75 0.61
N LEU A 68 3.75 -1.93 0.60
CA LEU A 68 4.43 -2.89 1.46
C LEU A 68 4.22 -2.58 2.95
N GLY A 69 4.37 -1.32 3.36
CA GLY A 69 4.13 -0.90 4.74
C GLY A 69 2.67 -1.09 5.16
N GLU A 70 1.72 -0.72 4.29
CA GLU A 70 0.29 -0.94 4.52
C GLU A 70 -0.06 -2.43 4.64
N GLY A 71 0.51 -3.27 3.77
CA GLY A 71 0.34 -4.71 3.79
C GLY A 71 0.85 -5.35 5.07
N LEU A 72 2.05 -4.99 5.54
CA LEU A 72 2.59 -5.47 6.81
C LEU A 72 1.72 -5.04 8.00
N ASN A 73 1.24 -3.81 8.03
CA ASN A 73 0.36 -3.34 9.11
C ASN A 73 -0.99 -4.07 9.10
N THR A 74 -1.60 -4.26 7.93
CA THR A 74 -2.90 -4.95 7.78
C THR A 74 -2.79 -6.43 8.15
N ALA A 75 -1.69 -7.07 7.78
CA ALA A 75 -1.47 -8.49 8.06
C ALA A 75 -0.91 -8.76 9.47
N ARG A 76 -0.58 -7.73 10.26
CA ARG A 76 0.08 -7.85 11.57
C ARG A 76 -0.64 -8.81 12.51
N THR A 77 -1.96 -8.66 12.67
CA THR A 77 -2.78 -9.53 13.54
C THR A 77 -2.63 -11.02 13.22
N SER A 78 -2.40 -11.35 11.94
CA SER A 78 -2.28 -12.74 11.47
C SER A 78 -0.84 -13.24 11.41
N LEU A 79 0.13 -12.33 11.21
CA LEU A 79 1.52 -12.69 10.93
C LEU A 79 2.49 -12.45 12.09
N GLU A 80 2.20 -11.50 12.99
CA GLU A 80 3.14 -11.10 14.05
C GLU A 80 3.43 -12.25 15.02
N ALA A 81 2.41 -13.03 15.38
CA ALA A 81 2.59 -14.21 16.21
C ALA A 81 3.54 -15.26 15.59
N ARG A 82 3.61 -15.32 14.25
CA ARG A 82 4.49 -16.24 13.50
C ARG A 82 5.86 -15.63 13.20
N HIS A 83 5.94 -14.30 13.15
CA HIS A 83 7.13 -13.54 12.75
C HIS A 83 7.42 -12.38 13.71
N PRO A 84 7.60 -12.64 15.03
CA PRO A 84 7.70 -11.56 16.02
C PRO A 84 8.96 -10.70 15.84
N GLU A 85 10.12 -11.31 15.56
CA GLU A 85 11.37 -10.56 15.41
C GLU A 85 11.38 -9.64 14.18
N PRO A 86 10.91 -10.07 12.99
CA PRO A 86 10.72 -9.15 11.86
C PRO A 86 9.84 -7.93 12.17
N TYR A 87 8.73 -8.10 12.90
CA TYR A 87 7.86 -6.97 13.26
C TYR A 87 8.51 -6.03 14.29
N LYS A 88 9.29 -6.55 15.25
CA LYS A 88 10.09 -5.71 16.16
C LYS A 88 11.10 -4.87 15.40
N GLU A 89 11.79 -5.47 14.44
CA GLU A 89 12.76 -4.74 13.60
C GLU A 89 12.05 -3.71 12.71
N TYR A 90 10.91 -4.07 12.12
CA TYR A 90 10.08 -3.13 11.37
C TYR A 90 9.67 -1.92 12.24
N ASP A 91 9.20 -2.14 13.47
CA ASP A 91 8.83 -1.06 14.39
C ASP A 91 10.03 -0.18 14.78
N ARG A 92 11.20 -0.79 14.96
CA ARG A 92 12.45 -0.05 15.20
C ARG A 92 12.78 0.88 14.02
N LEU A 93 12.67 0.37 12.79
CA LEU A 93 12.95 1.14 11.57
C LEU A 93 11.92 2.25 11.33
N VAL A 94 10.63 1.97 11.55
CA VAL A 94 9.55 2.99 11.45
C VAL A 94 9.79 4.12 12.45
N LYS A 95 10.20 3.79 13.68
CA LYS A 95 10.54 4.79 14.69
C LYS A 95 11.75 5.63 14.25
N GLN A 96 12.80 4.97 13.76
CA GLN A 96 14.01 5.65 13.29
C GLN A 96 13.71 6.63 12.14
N ASP A 97 12.90 6.23 11.16
CA ASP A 97 12.49 7.09 10.05
C ASP A 97 11.67 8.31 10.52
N LYS A 98 10.73 8.08 11.46
CA LYS A 98 9.93 9.16 12.05
C LYS A 98 10.79 10.18 12.80
N ASP A 99 11.76 9.70 13.57
CA ASP A 99 12.67 10.56 14.34
C ASP A 99 13.59 11.34 13.40
N ALA A 100 14.13 10.69 12.36
CA ALA A 100 14.94 11.35 11.33
C ALA A 100 14.14 12.42 10.56
N THR A 101 12.89 12.11 10.18
CA THR A 101 11.99 13.07 9.52
C THR A 101 11.69 14.27 10.42
N ARG A 102 11.47 14.05 11.72
CA ARG A 102 11.24 15.13 12.69
C ARG A 102 12.47 16.02 12.84
N ALA A 103 13.67 15.42 12.94
CA ALA A 103 14.93 16.15 13.03
C ALA A 103 15.17 17.02 11.79
N ALA A 104 15.04 16.44 10.59
CA ALA A 104 15.19 17.18 9.33
C ALA A 104 14.19 18.34 9.19
N ARG A 105 12.94 18.15 9.64
CA ARG A 105 11.93 19.23 9.66
C ARG A 105 12.31 20.35 10.62
N LEU A 106 12.81 20.02 11.81
CA LEU A 106 13.25 21.01 12.79
C LEU A 106 14.43 21.83 12.25
N GLU A 107 15.43 21.17 11.67
CA GLU A 107 16.58 21.84 11.05
C GLU A 107 16.14 22.81 9.95
N LYS A 108 15.20 22.38 9.08
CA LYS A 108 14.63 23.25 8.04
C LYS A 108 13.94 24.49 8.62
N ILE A 109 13.19 24.34 9.72
CA ILE A 109 12.51 25.46 10.39
C ILE A 109 13.54 26.41 11.00
N ILE A 110 14.56 25.89 11.69
CA ILE A 110 15.62 26.71 12.30
C ILE A 110 16.38 27.47 11.21
N GLY A 111 16.77 26.81 10.13
CA GLY A 111 17.44 27.46 9.00
C GLY A 111 16.56 28.55 8.37
N ALA A 112 15.27 28.28 8.19
CA ALA A 112 14.33 29.29 7.68
C ALA A 112 14.23 30.51 8.63
N ILE A 113 14.21 30.29 9.94
CA ILE A 113 14.22 31.39 10.92
C ILE A 113 15.53 32.18 10.78
N GLN A 114 16.68 31.51 10.83
CA GLN A 114 18.01 32.15 10.76
C GLN A 114 18.16 33.02 9.52
N ASN A 115 17.78 32.51 8.35
CA ASN A 115 17.89 33.22 7.07
C ASN A 115 17.01 34.48 7.00
N ASN A 116 15.94 34.56 7.79
CA ASN A 116 15.00 35.68 7.76
C ASN A 116 15.18 36.64 8.95
N LEU A 117 16.00 36.32 9.95
CA LEU A 117 16.17 37.15 11.15
C LEU A 117 16.77 38.53 10.86
N GLU A 118 17.65 38.64 9.86
CA GLU A 118 18.26 39.93 9.46
C GLU A 118 17.27 40.82 8.71
N GLN A 119 16.38 40.23 7.92
CA GLN A 119 15.43 40.95 7.07
C GLN A 119 14.11 41.26 7.79
N ILE A 120 13.79 40.52 8.86
CA ILE A 120 12.55 40.67 9.64
C ILE A 120 12.92 40.76 11.12
N PRO A 121 13.37 41.93 11.62
CA PRO A 121 13.76 42.09 13.02
C PRO A 121 12.64 41.75 14.02
N GLU A 122 11.37 42.00 13.66
CA GLU A 122 10.19 41.70 14.48
C GLU A 122 9.99 40.20 14.72
N LEU A 123 10.53 39.34 13.83
CA LEU A 123 10.48 37.89 13.97
C LEU A 123 11.16 37.45 15.26
N LYS A 124 12.29 38.08 15.60
CA LYS A 124 13.05 37.79 16.83
C LYS A 124 12.20 38.06 18.07
N ASP A 125 11.52 39.19 18.10
CA ASP A 125 10.69 39.59 19.24
C ASP A 125 9.39 38.79 19.32
N ARG A 126 8.84 38.34 18.19
CA ARG A 126 7.72 37.39 18.19
C ARG A 126 8.13 36.02 18.71
N ILE A 127 9.28 35.48 18.29
CA ILE A 127 9.82 34.21 18.81
C ILE A 127 10.05 34.30 20.32
N ARG A 128 10.66 35.38 20.82
CA ARG A 128 10.85 35.59 22.27
C ARG A 128 9.55 35.58 23.05
N ARG A 129 8.47 36.16 22.50
CA ARG A 129 7.14 36.13 23.12
C ARG A 129 6.55 34.72 23.13
N LEU A 130 6.66 33.99 22.03
CA LEU A 130 6.18 32.60 21.94
C LEU A 130 6.86 31.70 22.99
N VAL A 131 8.17 31.84 23.19
CA VAL A 131 8.89 31.08 24.23
C VAL A 131 8.36 31.36 25.63
N LYS A 132 7.94 32.60 25.93
CA LYS A 132 7.34 32.96 27.23
C LYS A 132 5.92 32.40 27.42
N GLU A 133 5.24 32.06 26.33
CA GLU A 133 3.89 31.46 26.35
C GLU A 133 3.95 29.93 26.52
N TRP A 134 5.12 29.30 26.37
CA TRP A 134 5.30 27.87 26.59
C TRP A 134 5.29 27.57 28.09
N LYS A 135 4.29 26.77 28.53
CA LYS A 135 4.23 26.17 29.87
C LYS A 135 4.90 24.81 29.88
#